data_AF-A0A2V7VME6-F1
#
_entry.id   AF-A0A2V7VME6-F1
#
_cell.length_a   1.000
_cell.length_b   1.000
_cell.length_c   1.000
_cell.angle_alpha   90.00
_cell.angle_beta   90.00
_cell.angle_gamma   90.00
#
_symmetry.space_group_name_H-M   'P 1'
#
loop_
_entity.id
_entity.type
_entity.pdbx_description
1 polymer ?
#
loop_
_entity_poly.entity_id
_entity_poly.type
_entity_poly.pdbx_seq_one_letter_code
_entity_poly.pdbx_strand_id
1 'polypeptide(L)'
;MRLVEALAVLLLLPPAARADATGPGQGAWLAAEKYPEGSDMKVLSADGSAVGKLEKLRVTGKYTVFDVYAEWCGPCRFVDARLREIVSRRKDVAVRKLNVVGFDSPLARELGPRLDALPYVVVFDPAGKRTDIVGADFGKLDRALGVPR
;
A
#
# COMPACT_ATOMS: atom_id res chain seq x y z
N MET A 1 -20.73 15.07 62.74
CA MET A 1 -19.83 13.98 63.17
C MET A 1 -20.39 12.68 62.59
N ARG A 2 -19.54 11.85 61.95
CA ARG A 2 -19.82 10.75 60.99
C ARG A 2 -19.92 11.29 59.55
N LEU A 3 -18.85 11.40 58.74
CA LEU A 3 -17.78 10.48 58.35
C LEU A 3 -18.31 9.17 57.73
N VAL A 4 -17.75 8.87 56.54
CA VAL A 4 -17.91 7.67 55.68
C VAL A 4 -19.23 7.70 54.88
N GLU A 5 -19.27 7.73 53.54
CA GLU A 5 -18.62 6.82 52.59
C GLU A 5 -18.31 7.51 51.25
N ALA A 6 -17.04 7.45 50.85
CA ALA A 6 -16.61 7.67 49.49
C ALA A 6 -16.44 6.29 48.84
N LEU A 7 -17.28 5.90 47.88
CA LEU A 7 -16.95 4.90 46.85
C LEU A 7 -18.07 4.77 45.82
N ALA A 8 -17.68 4.49 44.57
CA ALA A 8 -18.52 4.25 43.38
C ALA A 8 -19.21 5.53 42.87
N VAL A 9 -18.80 6.13 41.75
CA VAL A 9 -18.91 5.55 40.40
C VAL A 9 -17.77 6.06 39.53
N LEU A 10 -16.72 5.24 39.37
CA LEU A 10 -15.65 5.44 38.39
C LEU A 10 -15.62 4.26 37.40
N LEU A 11 -16.76 3.87 36.84
CA LEU A 11 -16.87 2.69 35.96
C LEU A 11 -17.88 2.87 34.82
N LEU A 12 -17.70 3.90 33.97
CA LEU A 12 -18.35 3.97 32.65
C LEU A 12 -17.35 4.40 31.55
N LEU A 13 -16.11 3.93 31.63
CA LEU A 13 -15.23 3.88 30.47
C LEU A 13 -15.28 2.46 29.91
N PRO A 14 -15.66 2.26 28.63
CA PRO A 14 -15.59 0.94 28.02
C PRO A 14 -14.15 0.45 28.08
N PRO A 15 -13.91 -0.86 28.30
CA PRO A 15 -12.55 -1.38 28.26
C PRO A 15 -12.00 -1.09 26.86
N ALA A 16 -10.91 -0.31 26.81
CA ALA A 16 -10.08 -0.22 25.63
C ALA A 16 -9.81 -1.66 25.18
N ALA A 17 -10.30 -2.00 23.98
CA ALA A 17 -10.10 -3.31 23.39
C ALA A 17 -8.60 -3.59 23.45
N ARG A 18 -8.24 -4.60 24.25
CA ARG A 18 -6.86 -5.06 24.36
C ARG A 18 -6.48 -5.54 22.96
N ALA A 19 -5.47 -4.91 22.38
CA ALA A 19 -4.80 -5.44 21.22
C ALA A 19 -4.10 -6.74 21.67
N ASP A 20 -4.76 -7.86 21.46
CA ASP A 20 -4.17 -9.16 21.71
C ASP A 20 -3.02 -9.36 20.73
N ALA A 21 -1.81 -9.35 21.28
CA ALA A 21 -0.59 -9.72 20.59
C ALA A 21 -0.54 -11.24 20.46
N THR A 22 -0.69 -11.75 19.23
CA THR A 22 -0.36 -13.14 18.90
C THR A 22 0.74 -13.16 17.83
N GLY A 23 1.87 -13.80 18.13
CA GLY A 23 3.00 -13.98 17.19
C GLY A 23 2.65 -14.87 15.99
N PRO A 24 3.60 -15.25 15.10
CA PRO A 24 4.98 -14.81 14.94
C PRO A 24 5.04 -13.68 13.90
N GLY A 25 5.15 -12.43 14.34
CA GLY A 25 5.49 -11.31 13.46
C GLY A 25 4.49 -10.92 12.37
N GLN A 26 3.21 -11.28 12.48
CA GLN A 26 2.15 -10.75 11.59
C GLN A 26 0.97 -10.30 12.45
N GLY A 27 1.19 -9.24 13.23
CA GLY A 27 0.11 -8.64 14.01
C GLY A 27 -1.08 -8.28 13.12
N ALA A 28 -2.29 -8.36 13.67
CA ALA A 28 -3.47 -7.81 13.02
C ALA A 28 -3.27 -6.30 12.90
N TRP A 29 -2.71 -5.86 11.78
CA TRP A 29 -2.39 -4.47 11.55
C TRP A 29 -3.65 -3.70 11.12
N LEU A 30 -3.74 -2.44 11.52
CA LEU A 30 -4.83 -1.54 11.12
C LEU A 30 -5.01 -1.54 9.59
N ALA A 31 -6.28 -1.45 9.17
CA ALA A 31 -6.64 -1.33 7.76
C ALA A 31 -5.96 -0.10 7.13
N ALA A 32 -5.50 -0.25 5.88
CA ALA A 32 -4.90 0.86 5.16
C ALA A 32 -5.91 2.02 4.99
N GLU A 33 -5.43 3.25 5.13
CA GLU A 33 -6.24 4.44 4.89
C GLU A 33 -6.72 4.49 3.41
N LYS A 34 -7.90 5.05 3.17
CA LYS A 34 -8.44 5.16 1.82
C LYS A 34 -7.61 6.13 0.98
N TYR A 35 -7.52 5.85 -0.32
CA TYR A 35 -6.96 6.82 -1.25
C TYR A 35 -7.85 8.07 -1.34
N PRO A 36 -7.28 9.28 -1.52
CA PRO A 36 -8.06 10.51 -1.64
C PRO A 36 -9.13 10.41 -2.73
N GLU A 37 -10.29 11.03 -2.51
CA GLU A 37 -11.36 11.07 -3.50
C GLU A 37 -10.90 11.71 -4.82
N GLY A 38 -11.36 11.13 -5.93
CA GLY A 38 -10.94 11.56 -7.27
C GLY A 38 -9.45 11.33 -7.58
N SER A 39 -8.75 10.48 -6.83
CA SER A 39 -7.46 9.93 -7.27
C SER A 39 -7.68 8.83 -8.31
N ASP A 40 -6.77 8.71 -9.27
CA ASP A 40 -6.81 7.63 -10.27
C ASP A 40 -6.13 6.38 -9.72
N MET A 41 -6.74 5.80 -8.67
CA MET A 41 -6.29 4.55 -8.08
C MET A 41 -7.27 3.43 -8.45
N LYS A 42 -6.72 2.29 -8.89
CA LYS A 42 -7.48 1.07 -9.13
C LYS A 42 -6.74 -0.14 -8.57
N VAL A 43 -7.48 -1.06 -7.97
CA VAL A 43 -6.98 -2.41 -7.71
C VAL A 43 -7.23 -3.23 -8.96
N LEU A 44 -6.16 -3.73 -9.59
CA LEU A 44 -6.28 -4.58 -10.79
C LEU A 44 -6.21 -6.07 -10.46
N SER A 45 -5.59 -6.41 -9.33
CA SER A 45 -5.56 -7.77 -8.79
C SER A 45 -5.66 -7.69 -7.27
N ALA A 46 -6.74 -8.25 -6.72
CA ALA A 46 -6.98 -8.31 -5.28
C ALA A 46 -6.68 -9.70 -4.71
N ASP A 47 -6.78 -10.73 -5.55
CA ASP A 47 -6.75 -12.16 -5.23
C ASP A 47 -5.47 -12.86 -5.75
N GLY A 48 -4.53 -12.11 -6.33
CA GLY A 48 -3.33 -12.67 -6.93
C GLY A 48 -3.53 -13.19 -8.36
N SER A 49 -4.69 -12.95 -8.98
CA SER A 49 -4.92 -13.25 -10.40
C SER A 49 -3.99 -12.42 -11.30
N ALA A 50 -3.50 -13.05 -12.39
CA ALA A 50 -2.66 -12.40 -13.39
C ALA A 50 -3.44 -11.30 -14.13
N VAL A 51 -2.74 -10.25 -14.57
CA VAL A 51 -3.36 -9.04 -15.17
C VAL A 51 -2.91 -8.78 -16.60
N GLY A 52 -1.93 -9.53 -17.09
CA GLY A 52 -1.29 -9.33 -18.38
C GLY A 52 -0.12 -8.36 -18.32
N LYS A 53 0.45 -8.07 -19.50
CA LYS A 53 1.62 -7.18 -19.62
C LYS A 53 1.31 -5.78 -19.08
N LEU A 54 2.05 -5.36 -18.05
CA LEU A 54 1.87 -4.06 -17.37
C LEU A 54 1.88 -2.87 -18.35
N GLU A 55 2.67 -2.95 -19.42
CA GLU A 55 2.77 -1.92 -20.47
C GLU A 55 1.40 -1.62 -21.10
N LYS A 56 0.52 -2.62 -21.20
CA LYS A 56 -0.83 -2.48 -21.77
C LYS A 56 -1.85 -1.90 -20.79
N LEU A 57 -1.53 -1.90 -19.50
CA LEU A 57 -2.40 -1.44 -18.41
C LEU A 57 -2.08 0.00 -17.98
N ARG A 58 -1.12 0.64 -18.67
CA ARG A 58 -0.77 2.05 -18.49
C ARG A 58 -1.95 2.96 -18.77
N VAL A 59 -1.95 4.11 -18.11
CA VAL A 59 -2.80 5.24 -18.48
C VAL A 59 -2.01 6.20 -19.36
N THR A 60 -2.44 6.35 -20.61
CA THR A 60 -1.81 7.27 -21.57
C THR A 60 -1.80 8.71 -21.04
N GLY A 61 -0.65 9.39 -21.18
CA GLY A 61 -0.49 10.78 -20.74
C GLY A 61 -0.28 10.96 -19.23
N LYS A 62 -0.23 9.89 -18.44
CA LYS A 62 0.02 9.92 -17.00
C LYS A 62 1.28 9.14 -16.63
N TYR A 63 1.82 9.46 -15.46
CA TYR A 63 2.65 8.48 -14.75
C TYR A 63 1.75 7.32 -14.32
N THR A 64 2.12 6.08 -14.62
CA THR A 64 1.43 4.89 -14.10
C THR A 64 2.35 4.15 -13.14
N VAL A 65 1.89 3.99 -11.91
CA VAL A 65 2.56 3.21 -10.86
C VAL A 65 1.83 1.89 -10.71
N PHE A 66 2.54 0.78 -10.89
CA PHE A 66 2.10 -0.54 -10.47
C PHE A 66 2.71 -0.84 -9.10
N ASP A 67 1.86 -0.84 -8.07
CA ASP A 67 2.23 -1.13 -6.68
C ASP A 67 1.97 -2.61 -6.42
N VAL A 68 3.02 -3.43 -6.51
CA VAL A 68 2.96 -4.87 -6.25
C VAL A 68 3.24 -5.11 -4.77
N TYR A 69 2.25 -5.63 -4.06
CA TYR A 69 2.21 -5.70 -2.60
C TYR A 69 1.57 -6.99 -2.11
N ALA A 70 1.58 -7.19 -0.80
CA ALA A 70 0.75 -8.17 -0.11
C ALA A 70 0.28 -7.60 1.23
N GLU A 71 -0.85 -8.09 1.76
CA GLU A 71 -1.40 -7.60 3.03
C GLU A 71 -0.48 -7.87 4.25
N TRP A 72 0.26 -8.98 4.18
CA TRP A 72 1.26 -9.37 5.17
C TRP A 72 2.61 -8.63 5.02
N CYS A 73 2.76 -7.81 3.98
CA CYS A 73 4.00 -7.06 3.73
C CYS A 73 4.01 -5.75 4.52
N GLY A 74 4.76 -5.73 5.63
CA GLY A 74 4.96 -4.52 6.45
C GLY A 74 5.49 -3.31 5.65
N PRO A 75 6.65 -3.43 4.96
CA PRO A 75 7.23 -2.31 4.21
C PRO A 75 6.35 -1.74 3.09
N CYS A 76 5.46 -2.56 2.51
CA CYS A 76 4.55 -2.14 1.45
C CYS A 76 3.61 -1.00 1.90
N ARG A 77 3.29 -0.93 3.19
CA ARG A 77 2.42 0.12 3.77
C ARG A 77 3.03 1.50 3.65
N PHE A 78 4.36 1.63 3.73
CA PHE A 78 5.02 2.91 3.61
C PHE A 78 5.03 3.40 2.15
N VAL A 79 5.20 2.49 1.19
CA VAL A 79 5.05 2.79 -0.24
C VAL A 79 3.62 3.24 -0.53
N ASP A 80 2.63 2.48 -0.07
CA ASP A 80 1.21 2.79 -0.20
C ASP A 80 0.84 4.16 0.42
N ALA A 81 1.36 4.48 1.61
CA ALA A 81 1.21 5.79 2.23
C ALA A 81 1.84 6.92 1.40
N ARG A 82 3.07 6.74 0.89
CA ARG A 82 3.71 7.72 0.01
C ARG A 82 2.92 7.92 -1.28
N LEU A 83 2.37 6.86 -1.87
CA LEU A 83 1.53 6.95 -3.06
C LEU A 83 0.23 7.72 -2.78
N ARG A 84 -0.45 7.48 -1.65
CA ARG A 84 -1.61 8.29 -1.22
C ARG A 84 -1.25 9.76 -1.12
N GLU A 85 -0.13 10.06 -0.48
CA GLU A 85 0.38 11.42 -0.31
C GLU A 85 0.61 12.11 -1.66
N ILE A 86 1.25 11.41 -2.60
CA ILE A 86 1.52 11.93 -3.95
C ILE A 86 0.21 12.22 -4.69
N VAL A 87 -0.72 11.26 -4.75
CA VAL A 87 -1.97 11.45 -5.53
C VAL A 87 -2.95 12.42 -4.87
N SER A 88 -2.76 12.75 -3.59
CA SER A 88 -3.51 13.83 -2.92
C SER A 88 -3.22 15.21 -3.55
N ARG A 89 -2.00 15.39 -4.08
CA ARG A 89 -1.54 16.65 -4.68
C ARG A 89 -1.38 16.59 -6.20
N ARG A 90 -1.39 15.39 -6.78
CA ARG A 90 -1.12 15.15 -8.20
C ARG A 90 -2.19 14.31 -8.87
N LYS A 91 -2.76 14.85 -9.95
CA LYS A 91 -3.80 14.18 -10.76
C LYS A 91 -3.23 13.51 -12.03
N ASP A 92 -1.97 13.76 -12.33
CA ASP A 92 -1.20 13.18 -13.44
C ASP A 92 -0.58 11.82 -13.11
N VAL A 93 -0.88 11.27 -11.93
CA VAL A 93 -0.41 9.95 -11.47
C VAL A 93 -1.59 8.99 -11.35
N ALA A 94 -1.46 7.82 -11.98
CA ALA A 94 -2.38 6.70 -11.86
C ALA A 94 -1.72 5.56 -11.07
N VAL A 95 -2.40 5.07 -10.03
CA VAL A 95 -1.91 3.95 -9.20
C VAL A 95 -2.72 2.69 -9.55
N ARG A 96 -2.02 1.59 -9.78
CA ARG A 96 -2.56 0.26 -10.08
C ARG A 96 -2.04 -0.72 -9.04
N LYS A 97 -2.89 -1.05 -8.07
CA LYS A 97 -2.52 -1.97 -7.00
C LYS A 97 -2.65 -3.42 -7.47
N LEU A 98 -1.62 -4.21 -7.15
CA LEU A 98 -1.47 -5.60 -7.55
C LEU A 98 -1.11 -6.43 -6.32
N ASN A 99 -2.13 -7.01 -5.67
CA ASN A 99 -1.92 -7.87 -4.52
C ASN A 99 -1.43 -9.24 -5.00
N VAL A 100 -0.22 -9.63 -4.65
CA VAL A 100 0.29 -10.96 -5.01
C VAL A 100 -0.34 -12.05 -4.16
N VAL A 101 -0.87 -11.75 -2.98
CA VAL A 101 -1.37 -12.70 -1.95
C VAL A 101 -0.27 -13.65 -1.43
N GLY A 102 0.52 -14.26 -2.31
CA GLY A 102 1.72 -15.04 -2.06
C GLY A 102 2.66 -15.02 -3.27
N PHE A 103 3.91 -15.45 -3.09
CA PHE A 103 4.92 -15.50 -4.17
C PHE A 103 4.68 -16.61 -5.21
N ASP A 104 3.70 -17.48 -4.97
CA ASP A 104 3.26 -18.56 -5.84
C ASP A 104 1.94 -18.24 -6.57
N SER A 105 1.45 -17.00 -6.50
CA SER A 105 0.22 -16.62 -7.20
C SER A 105 0.39 -16.54 -8.73
N PRO A 106 -0.71 -16.61 -9.50
CA PRO A 106 -0.68 -16.34 -10.94
C PRO A 106 0.01 -15.01 -11.30
N LEU A 107 -0.27 -13.94 -10.54
CA LEU A 107 0.37 -12.64 -10.70
C LEU A 107 1.88 -12.70 -10.46
N ALA A 108 2.32 -13.35 -9.36
CA ALA A 108 3.75 -13.49 -9.06
C ALA A 108 4.49 -14.26 -10.17
N ARG A 109 3.89 -15.34 -10.68
CA ARG A 109 4.42 -16.10 -11.82
C ARG A 109 4.50 -15.27 -13.11
N GLU A 110 3.50 -14.44 -13.39
CA GLU A 110 3.48 -13.55 -14.55
C GLU A 110 4.57 -12.46 -14.48
N LEU A 111 4.80 -11.90 -13.29
CA LEU A 111 5.88 -10.94 -13.05
C LEU A 111 7.27 -11.61 -13.13
N GLY A 112 7.33 -12.90 -12.80
CA GLY A 112 8.49 -13.75 -12.96
C GLY A 112 9.71 -13.26 -12.15
N PRO A 113 10.93 -13.37 -12.69
CA PRO A 113 12.16 -13.06 -11.95
C PRO A 113 12.33 -11.59 -11.58
N ARG A 114 11.45 -10.70 -12.07
CA ARG A 114 11.47 -9.29 -11.67
C ARG A 114 10.86 -9.07 -10.30
N LEU A 115 9.96 -9.96 -9.85
CA LEU A 115 9.41 -9.94 -8.50
C LEU A 115 10.33 -10.73 -7.56
N ASP A 116 11.45 -10.10 -7.18
CA ASP A 116 12.44 -10.69 -6.27
C ASP A 116 12.06 -10.49 -4.79
N ALA A 117 11.52 -9.31 -4.46
CA ALA A 117 11.07 -8.97 -3.12
C ALA A 117 9.89 -8.00 -3.14
N LEU A 118 9.19 -7.91 -2.01
CA LEU A 118 8.15 -6.92 -1.79
C LEU A 118 8.65 -5.76 -0.90
N PRO A 119 8.12 -4.53 -1.07
CA PRO A 119 7.28 -4.11 -2.20
C PRO A 119 8.07 -4.12 -3.51
N TYR A 120 7.37 -4.31 -4.61
CA TYR A 120 7.92 -4.15 -5.95
C TYR A 120 7.09 -3.13 -6.71
N VAL A 121 7.71 -2.03 -7.12
CA VAL A 121 7.02 -0.91 -7.76
C VAL A 121 7.55 -0.75 -9.17
N VAL A 122 6.64 -0.73 -10.14
CA VAL A 122 6.98 -0.41 -11.53
C VAL A 122 6.37 0.93 -11.87
N VAL A 123 7.22 1.90 -12.18
CA VAL A 123 6.80 3.22 -12.64
C VAL A 123 6.98 3.31 -14.14
N PHE A 124 5.98 3.83 -14.79
CA PHE A 124 5.95 4.17 -16.19
C PHE A 124 5.70 5.68 -16.30
N ASP A 125 6.64 6.43 -16.87
CA ASP A 125 6.43 7.85 -17.12
C ASP A 125 5.47 8.09 -18.32
N PRO A 126 4.98 9.32 -18.53
CA PRO A 126 4.08 9.61 -19.66
C PRO A 126 4.66 9.21 -21.02
N ALA A 127 5.99 9.28 -21.19
CA ALA A 127 6.69 8.93 -22.42
C ALA A 127 6.87 7.42 -22.65
N GLY A 128 6.59 6.57 -21.66
CA GLY A 128 6.74 5.11 -21.79
C GLY A 128 7.93 4.54 -21.04
N LYS A 129 8.79 5.35 -20.43
CA LYS A 129 9.99 4.85 -19.75
C LYS A 129 9.60 4.06 -18.52
N ARG A 130 10.03 2.80 -18.49
CA ARG A 130 9.87 1.88 -17.36
C ARG A 130 10.97 2.09 -16.33
N THR A 131 10.62 2.06 -15.05
CA THR A 131 11.57 2.04 -13.92
C THR A 131 11.06 1.07 -12.87
N ASP A 132 11.83 0.02 -12.63
CA ASP A 132 11.55 -1.03 -11.65
C ASP A 132 12.25 -0.70 -10.32
N ILE A 133 11.53 -0.82 -9.21
CA ILE A 133 11.97 -0.43 -7.87
C ILE A 133 11.67 -1.61 -6.94
N VAL A 134 12.71 -2.13 -6.28
CA VAL A 134 12.59 -3.22 -5.32
C VAL A 134 12.78 -2.64 -3.92
N GLY A 135 11.90 -2.98 -2.99
CA GLY A 135 11.89 -2.45 -1.64
C GLY A 135 11.29 -1.04 -1.53
N ALA A 136 11.24 -0.52 -0.30
CA ALA A 136 10.70 0.79 0.01
C ALA A 136 11.70 1.94 -0.31
N ASP A 137 12.17 2.01 -1.55
CA ASP A 137 13.09 3.06 -2.02
C ASP A 137 12.33 4.32 -2.47
N PHE A 138 12.03 5.20 -1.51
CA PHE A 138 11.32 6.46 -1.76
C PHE A 138 12.11 7.41 -2.66
N GLY A 139 13.45 7.40 -2.58
CA GLY A 139 14.27 8.26 -3.42
C GLY A 139 14.16 7.90 -4.90
N LYS A 140 14.15 6.61 -5.22
CA LYS A 140 13.94 6.13 -6.60
C LYS A 140 12.50 6.33 -7.05
N LEU A 141 11.52 6.12 -6.16
CA LEU A 141 10.10 6.36 -6.45
C LEU A 141 9.84 7.82 -6.82
N ASP A 142 10.30 8.75 -5.97
CA ASP A 142 10.11 10.18 -6.17
C ASP A 142 10.79 10.67 -7.46
N ARG A 143 12.02 10.21 -7.73
CA ARG A 143 12.72 10.50 -9.00
C ARG A 143 11.97 9.94 -10.22
N ALA A 144 11.47 8.72 -10.14
CA ALA A 144 10.73 8.09 -11.24
C ALA A 144 9.40 8.82 -11.54
N LEU A 145 8.80 9.44 -10.52
CA LEU A 145 7.59 10.25 -10.63
C LEU A 145 7.86 11.73 -10.93
N GLY A 146 9.12 12.17 -10.98
CA GLY A 146 9.47 13.58 -11.16
C GLY A 146 9.05 14.48 -10.00
N VAL A 147 8.98 13.94 -8.78
CA VAL A 147 8.72 14.74 -7.56
C VAL A 147 9.98 15.58 -7.27
N PRO A 148 9.87 16.92 -7.20
CA PRO A 148 10.99 17.79 -6.83
C PRO A 148 11.51 17.46 -5.43
N ARG A 149 12.84 17.54 -5.24
CA ARG A 149 13.49 17.39 -3.92
C ARG A 149 13.58 18.72 -3.19
#